data_AF-E0S3E0-F1
#
_entry.id   AF-E0S3E0-F1
#
_cell.length_a   1.000
_cell.length_b   1.000
_cell.length_c   1.000
_cell.angle_alpha   90.00
_cell.angle_beta   90.00
_cell.angle_gamma   90.00
#
_symmetry.space_group_name_H-M   'P 1'
#
loop_
_entity.id
_entity.type
_entity.pdbx_description
1 polymer ?
#
loop_
_entity_poly.entity_id
_entity_poly.type
_entity_poly.pdbx_seq_one_letter_code
_entity_poly.pdbx_strand_id
1 'polypeptide(L)'
;MADSRSDLINQLAASMGAGDYAKTRFEESRYDPETGTLYCDGYVISKSVIDEALQHFKLMQSKCDMNDPASRHMAMIYKTAIEGIKKLREDDKK
;
A
#
# COMPACT_ATOMS: atom_id res chain seq x y z
N MET A 1 10.60 -8.58 -42.60
CA MET A 1 10.67 -7.17 -43.09
C MET A 1 9.47 -6.39 -42.56
N ALA A 2 9.38 -6.34 -41.24
CA ALA A 2 8.65 -5.44 -40.35
C ALA A 2 9.64 -5.34 -39.18
N ASP A 3 10.15 -4.21 -38.73
CA ASP A 3 9.62 -2.87 -38.84
C ASP A 3 10.75 -1.88 -38.50
N SER A 4 11.58 -1.53 -39.50
CA SER A 4 12.68 -0.57 -39.33
C SER A 4 12.23 0.82 -38.88
N ARG A 5 10.92 1.09 -38.95
CA ARG A 5 10.32 2.32 -38.44
C ARG A 5 10.19 2.29 -36.91
N SER A 6 9.85 1.13 -36.34
CA SER A 6 9.74 0.94 -34.89
C SER A 6 11.10 1.07 -34.19
N ASP A 7 12.17 0.56 -34.81
CA ASP A 7 13.52 0.72 -34.28
C ASP A 7 14.00 2.18 -34.32
N LEU A 8 13.64 2.92 -35.39
CA LEU A 8 13.96 4.34 -35.53
C LEU A 8 13.21 5.20 -34.49
N ILE A 9 11.96 4.86 -34.20
CA ILE A 9 11.16 5.54 -33.16
C ILE A 9 11.75 5.29 -31.77
N ASN A 10 12.19 4.06 -31.48
CA ASN A 10 12.83 3.72 -30.21
C ASN A 10 14.17 4.43 -30.02
N GLN A 11 14.98 4.53 -31.07
CA GLN A 11 16.25 5.28 -31.03
C GLN A 11 16.03 6.78 -30.86
N LEU A 12 14.98 7.34 -31.49
CA LEU A 12 14.63 8.75 -31.36
C LEU A 12 14.17 9.08 -29.93
N ALA A 13 13.32 8.24 -29.34
CA ALA A 13 12.84 8.39 -27.95
C ALA A 13 13.99 8.31 -26.92
N ALA A 14 14.94 7.39 -27.11
CA ALA A 14 16.13 7.27 -26.29
C ALA A 14 17.06 8.50 -26.40
N SER A 15 17.20 9.08 -27.60
CA SER A 15 18.04 10.25 -27.84
C SER A 15 17.47 11.58 -27.32
N MET A 16 16.14 11.66 -27.12
CA MET A 16 15.45 12.86 -26.59
C MET A 16 15.26 12.84 -25.06
N GLY A 17 15.85 11.86 -24.36
CA GLY A 17 15.77 11.79 -22.89
C GLY A 17 14.42 11.33 -22.34
N ALA A 18 13.52 10.79 -23.19
CA ALA A 18 12.33 10.07 -22.74
C ALA A 18 12.71 8.64 -22.30
N GLY A 19 13.61 8.58 -21.32
CA GLY A 19 14.02 7.36 -20.65
C GLY A 19 12.88 6.81 -19.79
N ASP A 20 12.78 5.48 -19.77
CA ASP A 20 11.83 4.66 -19.03
C ASP A 20 10.37 4.75 -19.52
N TYR A 21 10.08 3.99 -20.58
CA TYR A 21 8.75 3.42 -20.75
C TYR A 21 8.38 2.70 -19.44
N ALA A 22 7.37 3.27 -18.79
CA ALA A 22 6.79 2.89 -17.52
C ALA A 22 6.99 1.42 -17.19
N LYS A 23 7.77 1.19 -16.13
CA LYS A 23 7.79 -0.06 -15.38
C LYS A 23 6.33 -0.50 -15.16
N THR A 24 5.85 -1.48 -15.92
CA THR A 24 4.78 -2.39 -15.51
C THR A 24 5.30 -3.29 -14.39
N ARG A 25 5.99 -2.71 -13.39
CA ARG A 25 6.42 -3.41 -12.19
C ARG A 25 5.31 -3.21 -11.18
N PHE A 26 4.82 -4.29 -10.62
CA PHE A 26 4.29 -4.29 -9.26
C PHE A 26 5.14 -3.33 -8.42
N GLU A 27 4.61 -2.15 -8.10
CA GLU A 27 5.25 -1.30 -7.10
C GLU A 27 5.02 -1.98 -5.76
N GLU A 28 6.12 -2.35 -5.10
CA GLU A 28 6.07 -2.88 -3.75
C GLU A 28 5.37 -1.86 -2.85
N SER A 29 4.48 -2.33 -1.99
CA SER A 29 3.77 -1.47 -1.05
C SER A 29 4.78 -0.68 -0.21
N ARG A 30 4.69 0.65 -0.26
CA ARG A 30 5.61 1.56 0.41
C ARG A 30 4.84 2.54 1.28
N TYR A 31 5.21 2.59 2.55
CA TYR A 31 4.76 3.66 3.43
C TYR A 31 5.77 4.81 3.40
N ASP A 32 5.27 6.02 3.19
CA ASP A 32 6.03 7.25 3.30
C ASP A 32 5.80 7.87 4.70
N PRO A 33 6.81 7.88 5.58
CA PRO A 33 6.70 8.39 6.94
C PRO A 33 6.57 9.93 6.99
N GLU A 34 7.09 10.65 5.99
CA GLU A 34 7.08 12.12 5.98
C GLU A 34 5.65 12.63 5.74
N THR A 35 4.96 12.04 4.77
CA THR A 35 3.58 12.39 4.44
C THR A 35 2.55 11.55 5.19
N GLY A 36 2.95 10.39 5.71
CA GLY A 36 2.07 9.38 6.29
C GLY A 36 1.20 8.66 5.25
N THR A 37 1.67 8.60 4.00
CA THR A 37 0.92 8.05 2.86
C THR A 37 1.36 6.62 2.58
N LEU A 38 0.41 5.71 2.36
CA LEU A 38 0.67 4.35 1.91
C LEU A 38 0.41 4.24 0.41
N TYR A 39 1.44 3.87 -0.33
CA TYR A 39 1.37 3.48 -1.73
C TYR A 39 1.29 1.97 -1.79
N CYS A 40 0.22 1.40 -2.34
CA CYS A 40 0.08 -0.05 -2.46
C CYS A 40 -0.80 -0.41 -3.66
N ASP A 41 -0.30 -1.26 -4.55
CA ASP A 41 -1.08 -1.83 -5.68
C ASP A 41 -1.85 -0.77 -6.49
N GLY A 42 -1.17 0.35 -6.80
CA GLY A 42 -1.77 1.47 -7.54
C GLY A 42 -2.70 2.39 -6.71
N TYR A 43 -2.91 2.11 -5.42
CA TYR A 43 -3.64 2.98 -4.50
C TYR A 43 -2.70 3.89 -3.73
N VAL A 44 -3.17 5.12 -3.52
CA VAL A 44 -2.57 6.10 -2.61
C VAL A 44 -3.54 6.29 -1.45
N ILE A 45 -3.15 5.81 -0.27
CA ILE A 45 -3.96 5.87 0.94
C ILE A 45 -3.35 6.93 1.86
N SER A 46 -4.10 8.00 2.11
CA SER A 46 -3.65 9.12 2.94
C SER A 46 -3.58 8.75 4.42
N LYS A 47 -2.75 9.48 5.17
CA LYS A 47 -2.65 9.38 6.64
C LYS A 47 -4.01 9.41 7.34
N SER A 48 -4.91 10.30 6.91
CA SER A 48 -6.25 10.43 7.51
C SER A 48 -7.06 9.14 7.39
N VAL A 49 -7.05 8.50 6.23
CA VAL A 49 -7.75 7.23 6.00
C VAL A 49 -7.14 6.11 6.85
N ILE A 50 -5.81 6.08 6.99
CA ILE A 50 -5.13 5.10 7.85
C ILE A 50 -5.49 5.32 9.32
N ASP A 51 -5.54 6.57 9.78
CA ASP A 51 -5.95 6.92 11.15
C ASP A 51 -7.42 6.57 11.42
N GLU A 52 -8.32 6.86 10.49
CA GLU A 52 -9.74 6.48 10.56
C GLU A 52 -9.91 4.96 10.60
N ALA A 53 -9.19 4.21 9.77
CA ALA A 53 -9.20 2.75 9.79
C ALA A 53 -8.75 2.21 11.15
N LEU A 54 -7.69 2.78 11.73
CA LEU A 54 -7.20 2.39 13.06
C LEU A 54 -8.26 2.62 14.14
N GLN A 55 -8.96 3.76 14.12
CA GLN A 55 -10.03 4.05 15.08
C GLN A 55 -11.23 3.12 14.88
N HIS A 56 -11.61 2.87 13.63
CA HIS A 56 -12.69 1.95 13.29
C HIS A 56 -12.43 0.55 13.87
N PHE A 57 -11.26 -0.04 13.60
CA PHE A 57 -10.96 -1.38 14.08
C PHE A 57 -10.81 -1.46 15.60
N LYS A 58 -10.32 -0.41 16.27
CA LYS A 58 -10.33 -0.33 17.74
C LYS A 58 -11.75 -0.37 18.30
N LEU A 59 -12.66 0.40 17.72
CA LEU A 59 -14.06 0.43 18.12
C LEU A 59 -14.76 -0.91 17.87
N MET A 60 -14.46 -1.56 16.74
CA MET A 60 -15.03 -2.88 16.43
C MET A 60 -14.51 -3.95 17.39
N GLN A 61 -13.22 -3.92 17.72
CA GLN A 61 -12.63 -4.80 18.72
C GLN A 61 -13.22 -4.58 20.12
N SER A 62 -13.46 -3.34 20.54
CA SER A 62 -14.02 -3.06 21.87
C SER A 62 -15.45 -3.55 22.05
N LYS A 63 -16.16 -3.83 20.94
CA LYS A 63 -17.53 -4.36 20.95
C LYS A 63 -17.57 -5.89 21.00
N CYS A 64 -16.44 -6.57 20.85
CA CYS A 64 -16.38 -8.02 20.94
C CYS A 64 -16.48 -8.51 22.38
N ASP A 65 -17.26 -9.56 22.59
CA ASP A 65 -17.31 -10.29 23.86
C ASP A 65 -16.22 -11.36 23.85
N MET A 66 -15.30 -11.30 24.81
CA MET A 66 -14.19 -12.25 24.90
C MET A 66 -14.61 -13.61 25.47
N ASN A 67 -15.82 -13.72 26.03
CA ASN A 67 -16.36 -14.95 26.60
C ASN A 67 -17.09 -15.81 25.55
N ASP A 68 -17.51 -15.21 24.43
CA ASP A 68 -18.08 -15.93 23.30
C ASP A 68 -16.97 -16.34 22.30
N PRO A 69 -16.79 -17.64 21.99
CA PRO A 69 -15.76 -18.10 21.06
C PRO A 69 -15.80 -17.45 19.67
N ALA A 70 -16.99 -17.18 19.13
CA ALA A 70 -17.14 -16.56 17.82
C ALA A 70 -16.72 -15.07 17.85
N SER A 71 -17.20 -14.33 18.84
CA SER A 71 -16.83 -12.94 19.06
C SER A 71 -15.35 -12.76 19.43
N ARG A 72 -14.76 -13.72 20.16
CA ARG A 72 -13.30 -13.78 20.41
C ARG A 72 -12.48 -13.97 19.13
N HIS A 73 -12.92 -14.82 18.21
CA HIS A 73 -12.23 -14.98 16.92
C HIS A 73 -12.27 -13.67 16.12
N MET A 74 -13.41 -12.97 16.10
CA MET A 74 -13.53 -11.65 15.48
C MET A 74 -12.63 -10.61 16.15
N ALA A 75 -12.53 -10.60 17.48
CA ALA A 75 -11.65 -9.69 18.21
C ALA A 75 -10.18 -9.87 17.79
N MET A 76 -9.77 -11.10 17.50
CA MET A 76 -8.43 -11.43 17.00
C MET A 76 -8.21 -10.93 15.56
N ILE A 77 -9.21 -11.03 14.68
CA ILE A 77 -9.11 -10.47 13.33
C ILE A 77 -8.90 -8.95 13.39
N TYR A 78 -9.71 -8.25 14.19
CA TYR A 78 -9.53 -6.81 14.38
C TYR A 78 -8.18 -6.48 15.02
N LYS A 79 -7.70 -7.32 15.95
CA LYS A 79 -6.36 -7.17 16.54
C LYS A 79 -5.27 -7.23 15.46
N THR A 80 -5.35 -8.20 14.57
CA THR A 80 -4.40 -8.37 13.47
C THR A 80 -4.39 -7.15 12.56
N ALA A 81 -5.56 -6.60 12.20
CA ALA A 81 -5.64 -5.37 11.41
C ALA A 81 -4.98 -4.18 12.12
N ILE A 82 -5.27 -3.98 13.42
CA ILE A 82 -4.69 -2.90 14.23
C ILE A 82 -3.17 -3.00 14.28
N GLU A 83 -2.63 -4.20 14.59
CA GLU A 83 -1.18 -4.39 14.71
C GLU A 83 -0.49 -4.31 13.33
N GLY A 84 -1.14 -4.77 12.26
CA GLY A 84 -0.64 -4.58 10.89
C GLY A 84 -0.51 -3.09 10.52
N ILE A 85 -1.55 -2.28 10.80
CA ILE A 85 -1.52 -0.83 10.56
C ILE A 85 -0.44 -0.13 11.39
N LYS A 86 -0.20 -0.58 12.63
CA LYS A 86 0.90 -0.03 13.45
C LYS A 86 2.27 -0.42 12.90
N LYS A 87 2.46 -1.70 12.54
CA LYS A 87 3.73 -2.21 12.01
C LYS A 87 4.16 -1.48 10.74
N LEU A 88 3.18 -1.17 9.88
CA LEU A 88 3.37 -0.33 8.70
C LEU A 88 4.06 1.01 9.00
N ARG A 89 3.79 1.60 10.17
CA ARG A 89 4.39 2.87 10.61
C ARG A 89 5.74 2.69 11.30
N GLU A 90 6.08 1.49 11.74
CA GLU A 90 7.31 1.19 12.48
C GLU A 90 8.49 0.79 11.59
N ASP A 91 8.21 0.28 10.38
CA ASP A 91 9.25 -0.20 9.44
C ASP A 91 10.17 0.92 8.92
N ASP A 92 9.93 2.17 9.33
CA ASP A 92 10.78 3.36 9.14
C ASP A 92 12.03 3.42 10.04
N LYS A 93 12.11 2.65 11.14
CA LYS A 93 13.21 2.75 12.13
C LYS A 93 14.46 1.92 11.82
N LYS A 94 14.79 1.62 10.56
CA LYS A 94 15.92 0.76 10.21
C LYS A 94 17.00 1.44 9.39
#